data_AF-A0A286G7G2-F1
#
_entry.id   AF-A0A286G7G2-F1
#
_cell.length_a   1.000
_cell.length_b   1.000
_cell.length_c   1.000
_cell.angle_alpha   90.00
_cell.angle_beta   90.00
_cell.angle_gamma   90.00
#
_symmetry.space_group_name_H-M   'P 1'
#
loop_
_entity.id
_entity.type
_entity.pdbx_description
1 polymer ?
#
loop_
_entity_poly.entity_id
_entity_poly.type
_entity_poly.pdbx_seq_one_letter_code
_entity_poly.pdbx_strand_id
1 'polypeptide(L)'
;MGARAQYVVVKNGAWQRYQSHWAANRVVDDLLPGPDAASRCFRVNRETDEWLDDVWCEGAALVDHDQRILLWFAFADSWADHLAARAVLARTWPGWDVRFAHDGMGDLTHHLGLGRDLTRPPGWFETFEPSWFADTENTEPWSVVSLRLPDGSVRAWGSGREPIEHIADGPGLIDLLTASPTTPPPTDMPYGGVHFDPRARTVSLWAVQTVAGIHNWPLPGWENWALDFRGDDHTQQAGLLPTDFPFPQPRSRPHCGGSATASAPRRPTTARSLPAPRPHLVRRAPPPW
;
A
#
# COMPACT_ATOMS: atom_id res chain seq x y z
N MET A 1 14.79 -15.63 -1.87
CA MET A 1 13.87 -14.47 -1.85
C MET A 1 14.14 -13.67 -3.11
N GLY A 2 13.09 -13.27 -3.84
CA GLY A 2 13.15 -12.41 -5.02
C GLY A 2 12.42 -11.10 -4.75
N ALA A 3 12.35 -10.22 -5.76
CA ALA A 3 11.59 -8.97 -5.73
C ALA A 3 10.80 -8.87 -7.05
N ARG A 4 9.64 -9.55 -7.09
CA ARG A 4 8.96 -9.85 -8.37
C ARG A 4 8.18 -8.66 -8.89
N ALA A 5 8.41 -8.32 -10.16
CA ALA A 5 7.69 -7.25 -10.84
C ALA A 5 6.96 -7.70 -12.10
N GLN A 6 5.79 -7.10 -12.34
CA GLN A 6 5.05 -7.21 -13.59
C GLN A 6 5.21 -5.93 -14.41
N TYR A 7 5.54 -6.08 -15.69
CA TYR A 7 5.60 -4.98 -16.63
C TYR A 7 4.65 -5.21 -17.81
N VAL A 8 4.03 -4.14 -18.29
CA VAL A 8 3.14 -4.15 -19.44
C VAL A 8 3.50 -2.98 -20.36
N VAL A 9 3.53 -3.24 -21.67
CA VAL A 9 3.63 -2.19 -22.68
C VAL A 9 2.45 -2.30 -23.63
N VAL A 10 1.67 -1.23 -23.78
CA VAL A 10 0.60 -1.10 -24.77
C VAL A 10 1.07 -0.18 -25.89
N LYS A 11 0.93 -0.64 -27.14
CA LYS A 11 1.29 0.13 -28.33
C LYS A 11 0.56 -0.41 -29.56
N ASN A 12 0.05 0.48 -30.41
CA ASN A 12 -0.67 0.17 -31.64
C ASN A 12 -1.90 -0.74 -31.41
N GLY A 13 -2.63 -0.53 -30.32
CA GLY A 13 -3.83 -1.29 -29.97
C GLY A 13 -3.56 -2.71 -29.45
N ALA A 14 -2.30 -3.07 -29.21
CA ALA A 14 -1.89 -4.36 -28.66
C ALA A 14 -1.05 -4.15 -27.40
N TRP A 15 -0.98 -5.17 -26.55
CA TRP A 15 -0.15 -5.14 -25.35
C TRP A 15 0.68 -6.40 -25.20
N GLN A 16 1.85 -6.26 -24.57
CA GLN A 16 2.72 -7.35 -24.17
C GLN A 16 3.06 -7.24 -22.69
N ARG A 17 3.25 -8.40 -22.05
CA ARG A 17 3.62 -8.53 -20.65
C ARG A 17 5.04 -9.05 -20.52
N TYR A 18 5.74 -8.52 -19.52
CA TYR A 18 7.06 -8.95 -19.14
C TYR A 18 7.11 -9.14 -17.63
N GLN A 19 7.98 -10.02 -17.16
CA GLN A 19 8.15 -10.31 -15.75
C GLN A 19 9.62 -10.28 -15.36
N SER A 20 9.89 -9.69 -14.20
CA SER A 20 11.21 -9.75 -13.57
C SER A 20 11.13 -10.42 -12.21
N HIS A 21 12.11 -11.25 -11.88
CA HIS A 21 12.25 -11.84 -10.55
C HIS A 21 12.94 -10.90 -9.53
N TRP A 22 13.47 -9.76 -9.98
CA TRP A 22 14.40 -8.92 -9.19
C TRP A 22 14.17 -7.41 -9.34
N ALA A 23 13.05 -6.97 -9.93
CA ALA A 23 12.86 -5.57 -10.30
C ALA A 23 11.82 -4.80 -9.47
N ALA A 24 11.11 -5.42 -8.52
CA ALA A 24 10.09 -4.70 -7.75
C ALA A 24 10.64 -3.45 -7.03
N ASN A 25 11.84 -3.58 -6.44
CA ASN A 25 12.51 -2.47 -5.75
C ASN A 25 13.17 -1.46 -6.70
N ARG A 26 13.07 -1.65 -8.02
CA ARG A 26 13.65 -0.80 -9.06
C ARG A 26 12.61 -0.28 -10.05
N VAL A 27 11.32 -0.49 -9.81
CA VAL A 27 10.25 -0.03 -10.70
C VAL A 27 10.37 1.48 -10.97
N VAL A 28 10.59 2.28 -9.93
CA VAL A 28 10.77 3.74 -10.09
C VAL A 28 12.00 4.04 -10.94
N ASP A 29 13.15 3.39 -10.68
CA ASP A 29 14.39 3.57 -11.44
C ASP A 29 14.22 3.22 -12.92
N ASP A 30 13.51 2.13 -13.22
CA ASP A 30 13.23 1.68 -14.58
C ASP A 30 12.31 2.68 -15.33
N LEU A 31 11.50 3.44 -14.59
CA LEU A 31 10.59 4.48 -15.12
C LEU A 31 11.24 5.87 -15.25
N LEU A 32 12.27 6.18 -14.45
CA LEU A 32 12.89 7.51 -14.39
C LEU A 32 13.31 8.09 -15.75
N PRO A 33 13.89 7.32 -16.70
CA PRO A 33 14.37 7.90 -17.96
C PRO A 33 13.26 8.24 -18.97
N GLY A 34 11.99 7.99 -18.64
CA GLY A 34 10.83 8.35 -19.45
C GLY A 34 10.26 7.21 -20.32
N PRO A 35 9.20 7.47 -21.09
CA PRO A 35 8.31 6.44 -21.67
C PRO A 35 9.00 5.44 -22.60
N ASP A 36 9.80 5.93 -23.53
CA ASP A 36 10.49 5.08 -24.51
C ASP A 36 11.58 4.23 -23.86
N ALA A 37 12.28 4.79 -22.88
CA ALA A 37 13.34 4.09 -22.17
C ALA A 37 12.78 3.04 -21.23
N ALA A 38 11.74 3.36 -20.46
CA ALA A 38 11.01 2.41 -19.62
C ALA A 38 10.51 1.22 -20.44
N SER A 39 9.88 1.48 -21.58
CA SER A 39 9.37 0.42 -22.45
C SER A 39 10.46 -0.44 -23.09
N ARG A 40 11.66 0.11 -23.32
CA ARG A 40 12.83 -0.70 -23.72
C ARG A 40 13.32 -1.55 -22.55
N CYS A 41 13.39 -0.99 -21.35
CA CYS A 41 13.76 -1.71 -20.13
C CYS A 41 12.79 -2.88 -19.86
N PHE A 42 11.49 -2.69 -20.05
CA PHE A 42 10.51 -3.74 -19.80
C PHE A 42 10.72 -4.92 -20.75
N ARG A 43 10.96 -4.65 -22.03
CA ARG A 43 11.17 -5.65 -23.09
C ARG A 43 12.44 -6.50 -22.93
N VAL A 44 13.42 -6.07 -22.13
CA VAL A 44 14.60 -6.92 -21.86
C VAL A 44 14.31 -8.01 -20.82
N ASN A 45 13.19 -7.91 -20.10
CA ASN A 45 12.75 -8.95 -19.16
C ASN A 45 12.06 -10.09 -19.91
N ARG A 46 11.77 -11.17 -19.19
CA ARG A 46 11.10 -12.36 -19.75
C ARG A 46 9.68 -12.00 -20.16
N GLU A 47 9.37 -12.14 -21.46
CA GLU A 47 7.98 -12.09 -21.96
C GLU A 47 7.18 -13.27 -21.38
N THR A 48 5.94 -13.01 -20.96
CA THR A 48 5.12 -14.01 -20.28
C THR A 48 3.64 -13.85 -20.57
N ASP A 49 2.93 -14.97 -20.60
CA ASP A 49 1.47 -14.99 -20.65
C ASP A 49 0.78 -15.07 -19.29
N GLU A 50 1.57 -15.24 -18.23
CA GLU A 50 1.10 -15.33 -16.86
C GLU A 50 1.11 -13.96 -16.19
N TRP A 51 0.07 -13.70 -15.40
CA TRP A 51 0.04 -12.58 -14.47
C TRP A 51 0.61 -13.03 -13.12
N LEU A 52 1.39 -12.15 -12.48
CA LEU A 52 1.60 -12.24 -11.05
C LEU A 52 0.28 -11.93 -10.32
N ASP A 53 -0.04 -12.73 -9.30
CA ASP A 53 -1.12 -12.41 -8.38
C ASP A 53 -0.72 -11.29 -7.42
N ASP A 54 -1.68 -10.74 -6.70
CA ASP A 54 -1.44 -9.62 -5.77
C ASP A 54 -0.68 -10.01 -4.50
N VAL A 55 -0.47 -11.30 -4.25
CA VAL A 55 0.34 -11.78 -3.12
C VAL A 55 1.82 -11.80 -3.51
N TRP A 56 2.12 -12.18 -4.75
CA TRP A 56 3.49 -12.34 -5.24
C TRP A 56 3.99 -11.15 -6.06
N CYS A 57 3.11 -10.23 -6.50
CA CYS A 57 3.51 -9.03 -7.22
C CYS A 57 3.91 -7.92 -6.24
N GLU A 58 5.21 -7.66 -6.15
CA GLU A 58 5.77 -6.68 -5.22
C GLU A 58 5.96 -5.29 -5.88
N GLY A 59 5.73 -5.20 -7.19
CA GLY A 59 5.78 -3.95 -7.95
C GLY A 59 5.33 -4.16 -9.40
N ALA A 60 4.72 -3.15 -10.01
CA ALA A 60 4.35 -3.25 -11.41
C ALA A 60 4.31 -1.91 -12.12
N ALA A 61 4.37 -1.95 -13.44
CA ALA A 61 4.10 -0.79 -14.28
C ALA A 61 3.48 -1.16 -15.62
N LEU A 62 2.57 -0.33 -16.09
CA LEU A 62 1.96 -0.37 -17.40
C LEU A 62 2.23 0.95 -18.12
N VAL A 63 2.83 0.85 -19.30
CA VAL A 63 3.10 2.00 -20.18
C VAL A 63 2.21 1.90 -21.41
N ASP A 64 1.22 2.77 -21.50
CA ASP A 64 0.31 2.86 -22.63
C ASP A 64 0.73 4.00 -23.57
N HIS A 65 1.38 3.63 -24.68
CA HIS A 65 1.82 4.58 -25.71
C HIS A 65 0.68 5.18 -26.51
N ASP A 66 -0.46 4.49 -26.59
CA ASP A 66 -1.59 4.91 -27.41
C ASP A 66 -2.38 5.99 -26.68
N GLN A 67 -2.55 5.85 -25.36
CA GLN A 67 -3.27 6.81 -24.51
C GLN A 67 -2.35 7.76 -23.73
N ARG A 68 -1.03 7.55 -23.76
CA ARG A 68 -0.03 8.26 -22.95
C ARG A 68 -0.31 8.18 -21.45
N ILE A 69 -0.55 6.96 -20.97
CA ILE A 69 -0.81 6.66 -19.57
C ILE A 69 0.33 5.83 -18.99
N LEU A 70 0.79 6.21 -17.80
CA LEU A 70 1.63 5.40 -16.94
C LEU A 70 0.82 5.01 -15.69
N LEU A 71 0.59 3.72 -15.51
CA LEU A 71 0.14 3.16 -14.23
C LEU A 71 1.33 2.47 -13.57
N TRP A 72 1.53 2.68 -12.28
CA TRP A 72 2.62 2.03 -11.56
C TRP A 72 2.32 1.86 -10.08
N PHE A 73 2.86 0.80 -9.50
CA PHE A 73 3.00 0.69 -8.04
C PHE A 73 4.34 0.05 -7.71
N ALA A 74 4.86 0.41 -6.55
CA ALA A 74 6.07 -0.17 -5.97
C ALA A 74 5.99 0.01 -4.46
N PHE A 75 6.70 -0.83 -3.72
CA PHE A 75 6.93 -0.58 -2.31
C PHE A 75 7.72 0.73 -2.13
N ALA A 76 7.32 1.53 -1.14
CA ALA A 76 8.03 2.74 -0.76
C ALA A 76 8.60 2.54 0.64
N ASP A 77 9.88 2.86 0.82
CA ASP A 77 10.57 2.77 2.13
C ASP A 77 10.12 3.86 3.11
N SER A 78 9.42 4.88 2.61
CA SER A 78 8.78 5.92 3.42
C SER A 78 7.72 6.67 2.62
N TRP A 79 6.86 7.40 3.33
CA TRP A 79 5.93 8.36 2.72
C TRP A 79 6.66 9.42 1.88
N ALA A 80 7.82 9.88 2.33
CA ALA A 80 8.61 10.89 1.64
C ALA A 80 9.16 10.36 0.30
N ASP A 81 9.59 9.10 0.26
CA ASP A 81 10.07 8.45 -0.95
C ASP A 81 8.94 8.27 -1.97
N HIS A 82 7.74 7.89 -1.53
CA HIS A 82 6.56 7.82 -2.40
C HIS A 82 6.27 9.17 -3.07
N LEU A 83 6.20 10.25 -2.29
CA LEU A 83 5.98 11.58 -2.86
C LEU A 83 7.12 12.04 -3.77
N ALA A 84 8.36 11.73 -3.42
CA ALA A 84 9.51 12.03 -4.25
C ALA A 84 9.43 11.30 -5.60
N ALA A 85 9.10 10.01 -5.59
CA ALA A 85 8.90 9.22 -6.81
C ALA A 85 7.80 9.82 -7.69
N ARG A 86 6.62 10.13 -7.13
CA ARG A 86 5.53 10.80 -7.87
C ARG A 86 5.96 12.12 -8.49
N ALA A 87 6.62 12.99 -7.71
CA ALA A 87 7.06 14.29 -8.17
C ALA A 87 8.12 14.22 -9.27
N VAL A 88 9.03 13.24 -9.21
CA VAL A 88 10.05 13.03 -10.24
C VAL A 88 9.43 12.43 -11.50
N LEU A 89 8.58 11.40 -11.38
CA LEU A 89 7.93 10.79 -12.54
C LEU A 89 7.05 11.80 -13.29
N ALA A 90 6.31 12.66 -12.59
CA ALA A 90 5.55 13.74 -13.22
C ALA A 90 6.43 14.70 -14.06
N ARG A 91 7.72 14.84 -13.73
CA ARG A 91 8.68 15.67 -14.48
C ARG A 91 9.34 14.93 -15.63
N THR A 92 9.60 13.63 -15.48
CA THR A 92 10.29 12.82 -16.50
C THR A 92 9.34 12.22 -17.54
N TRP A 93 8.03 12.33 -17.31
CA TRP A 93 6.97 11.88 -18.21
C TRP A 93 6.10 13.06 -18.70
N PRO A 94 6.68 14.04 -19.42
CA PRO A 94 5.94 15.22 -19.85
C PRO A 94 4.84 14.88 -20.85
N GLY A 95 3.64 15.39 -20.62
CA GLY A 95 2.47 15.15 -21.49
C GLY A 95 1.87 13.76 -21.38
N TRP A 96 2.24 13.00 -20.35
CA TRP A 96 1.62 11.74 -19.97
C TRP A 96 0.76 11.91 -18.72
N ASP A 97 -0.25 11.07 -18.60
CA ASP A 97 -1.01 10.91 -17.37
C ASP A 97 -0.34 9.84 -16.50
N VAL A 98 0.29 10.29 -15.41
CA VAL A 98 1.06 9.43 -14.49
C VAL A 98 0.25 9.19 -13.23
N ARG A 99 -0.14 7.94 -13.01
CA ARG A 99 -1.00 7.54 -11.90
C ARG A 99 -0.35 6.43 -11.09
N PHE A 100 -0.44 6.55 -9.77
CA PHE A 100 -0.18 5.43 -8.89
C PHE A 100 -1.35 4.44 -8.99
N ALA A 101 -1.05 3.16 -9.16
CA ALA A 101 -2.01 2.07 -9.22
C ALA A 101 -2.38 1.67 -7.79
N HIS A 102 -3.33 2.40 -7.20
CA HIS A 102 -3.76 2.16 -5.82
C HIS A 102 -4.34 0.76 -5.63
N ASP A 103 -4.99 0.19 -6.63
CA ASP A 103 -5.55 -1.16 -6.57
C ASP A 103 -4.53 -2.25 -6.96
N GLY A 104 -3.25 -1.89 -7.06
CA GLY A 104 -2.16 -2.77 -7.48
C GLY A 104 -2.39 -3.30 -8.88
N MET A 105 -2.33 -4.62 -9.06
CA MET A 105 -2.55 -5.27 -10.35
C MET A 105 -3.97 -5.11 -10.88
N GLY A 106 -4.94 -4.86 -10.00
CA GLY A 106 -6.33 -4.61 -10.38
C GLY A 106 -6.48 -3.40 -11.30
N ASP A 107 -5.73 -2.32 -11.05
CA ASP A 107 -5.75 -1.13 -11.92
C ASP A 107 -5.14 -1.42 -13.30
N LEU A 108 -4.05 -2.18 -13.35
CA LEU A 108 -3.39 -2.54 -14.60
C LEU A 108 -4.30 -3.43 -15.47
N THR A 109 -4.87 -4.48 -14.88
CA THR A 109 -5.74 -5.43 -15.58
C THR A 109 -7.06 -4.79 -15.99
N HIS A 110 -7.62 -3.90 -15.17
CA HIS A 110 -8.80 -3.10 -15.54
C HIS A 110 -8.53 -2.17 -16.71
N HIS A 111 -7.37 -1.49 -16.74
CA HIS A 111 -6.97 -0.62 -17.87
C HIS A 111 -6.93 -1.38 -19.20
N LEU A 112 -6.54 -2.66 -19.17
CA LEU A 112 -6.52 -3.54 -20.35
C LEU A 112 -7.89 -4.15 -20.69
N GLY A 113 -8.95 -3.84 -19.92
CA GLY A 113 -10.29 -4.40 -20.12
C GLY A 113 -10.45 -5.86 -19.67
N LEU A 114 -9.54 -6.38 -18.83
CA LEU A 114 -9.55 -7.78 -18.38
C LEU A 114 -10.30 -7.99 -17.06
N GLY A 115 -10.66 -6.91 -16.36
CA GLY A 115 -11.30 -6.94 -15.05
C GLY A 115 -10.31 -6.95 -13.89
N ARG A 116 -10.71 -6.36 -12.75
CA ARG A 116 -9.86 -6.13 -11.57
C ARG A 116 -9.53 -7.40 -10.79
N ASP A 117 -10.39 -8.40 -10.87
CA ASP A 117 -10.29 -9.61 -10.06
C ASP A 117 -9.37 -10.67 -10.67
N LEU A 118 -8.83 -10.42 -11.87
CA LEU A 118 -8.04 -11.41 -12.61
C LEU A 118 -6.83 -11.94 -11.84
N THR A 119 -6.20 -11.09 -11.03
CA THR A 119 -4.98 -11.40 -10.27
C THR A 119 -5.23 -11.67 -8.79
N ARG A 120 -6.50 -11.65 -8.36
CA ARG A 120 -6.87 -11.87 -6.97
C ARG A 120 -6.86 -13.39 -6.71
N PRO A 121 -6.18 -13.88 -5.66
CA PRO A 121 -6.25 -15.28 -5.30
C PRO A 121 -7.66 -15.64 -4.80
N PRO A 122 -8.07 -16.91 -4.89
CA PRO A 122 -9.31 -17.38 -4.27
C PRO A 122 -9.34 -17.09 -2.77
N GLY A 123 -10.50 -16.68 -2.24
CA GLY A 123 -10.67 -16.32 -0.83
C GLY A 123 -10.15 -14.92 -0.46
N TRP A 124 -9.70 -14.15 -1.45
CA TRP A 124 -9.32 -12.75 -1.27
C TRP A 124 -10.51 -11.91 -0.78
N PHE A 125 -10.35 -11.24 0.38
CA PHE A 125 -11.41 -10.58 1.18
C PHE A 125 -12.50 -11.51 1.75
N GLU A 126 -12.14 -12.73 2.18
CA GLU A 126 -12.98 -13.39 3.20
C GLU A 126 -13.01 -12.53 4.47
N THR A 127 -14.21 -12.27 5.01
CA THR A 127 -14.38 -11.57 6.28
C THR A 127 -13.79 -12.40 7.40
N PHE A 128 -12.86 -11.81 8.14
CA PHE A 128 -12.41 -12.35 9.41
C PHE A 128 -13.12 -11.60 10.52
N GLU A 129 -13.65 -12.33 11.50
CA GLU A 129 -14.08 -11.71 12.75
C GLU A 129 -12.83 -11.19 13.46
N PRO A 130 -12.68 -9.87 13.63
CA PRO A 130 -11.51 -9.34 14.27
C PRO A 130 -11.53 -9.78 15.73
N SER A 131 -10.39 -10.24 16.23
CA SER A 131 -10.27 -10.72 17.62
C SER A 131 -9.42 -9.80 18.49
N TRP A 132 -8.68 -8.88 17.87
CA TRP A 132 -7.79 -7.93 18.54
C TRP A 132 -7.43 -6.77 17.59
N PHE A 133 -7.00 -5.63 18.15
CA PHE A 133 -6.56 -4.46 17.39
C PHE A 133 -5.23 -3.89 17.90
N ALA A 134 -5.12 -3.68 19.20
CA ALA A 134 -3.95 -3.06 19.80
C ALA A 134 -2.85 -4.11 20.01
N ASP A 135 -1.82 -4.08 19.18
CA ASP A 135 -0.52 -4.62 19.56
C ASP A 135 0.18 -3.59 20.45
N THR A 136 0.39 -3.94 21.72
CA THR A 136 1.13 -3.11 22.66
C THR A 136 2.63 -3.38 22.62
N GLU A 137 3.06 -4.40 21.88
CA GLU A 137 4.49 -4.66 21.68
C GLU A 137 5.07 -3.60 20.74
N ASN A 138 6.09 -2.89 21.24
CA ASN A 138 6.72 -1.70 20.67
C ASN A 138 7.18 -1.86 19.20
N THR A 139 6.25 -1.77 18.26
CA THR A 139 6.53 -1.59 16.84
C THR A 139 6.18 -0.16 16.46
N GLU A 140 7.04 0.46 15.65
CA GLU A 140 6.78 1.79 15.10
C GLU A 140 5.47 1.73 14.28
N PRO A 141 4.45 2.54 14.59
CA PRO A 141 3.17 2.49 13.86
C PRO A 141 3.32 2.79 12.38
N TRP A 142 2.73 1.97 11.52
CA TRP A 142 2.73 2.12 10.07
C TRP A 142 1.50 2.87 9.55
N SER A 143 0.41 2.85 10.29
CA SER A 143 -0.82 3.57 9.96
C SER A 143 -1.43 4.27 11.17
N VAL A 144 -2.36 5.19 10.91
CA VAL A 144 -3.19 5.83 11.93
C VAL A 144 -4.64 5.43 11.74
N VAL A 145 -5.26 4.98 12.82
CA VAL A 145 -6.68 4.64 12.88
C VAL A 145 -7.36 5.67 13.75
N SER A 146 -8.48 6.22 13.29
CA SER A 146 -9.30 7.13 14.10
C SER A 146 -10.78 6.77 14.03
N LEU A 147 -11.49 7.05 15.12
CA LEU A 147 -12.91 6.70 15.29
C LEU A 147 -13.64 7.91 15.86
N ARG A 148 -14.75 8.30 15.21
CA ARG A 148 -15.72 9.22 15.80
C ARG A 148 -16.63 8.46 16.78
N LEU A 149 -16.63 8.89 18.04
CA LEU A 149 -17.47 8.34 19.10
C LEU A 149 -18.91 8.90 19.04
N PRO A 150 -19.88 8.25 19.72
CA PRO A 150 -21.27 8.72 19.77
C PRO A 150 -21.45 10.15 20.32
N ASP A 151 -20.56 10.59 21.22
CA ASP A 151 -20.57 11.95 21.78
C ASP A 151 -19.97 13.01 20.83
N GLY A 152 -19.52 12.59 19.64
CA GLY A 152 -18.93 13.45 18.63
C GLY A 152 -17.41 13.67 18.77
N SER A 153 -16.81 13.23 19.88
CA SER A 153 -15.36 13.24 20.05
C SER A 153 -14.69 12.24 19.12
N VAL A 154 -13.40 12.42 18.87
CA VAL A 154 -12.59 11.50 18.07
C VAL A 154 -11.56 10.86 18.99
N ARG A 155 -11.31 9.57 18.79
CA ARG A 155 -10.15 8.86 19.35
C ARG A 155 -9.28 8.38 18.22
N ALA A 156 -7.98 8.27 18.48
CA ALA A 156 -7.00 7.85 17.49
C ALA A 156 -5.94 6.94 18.11
N TRP A 157 -5.37 6.09 17.26
CA TRP A 157 -4.41 5.05 17.58
C TRP A 157 -3.36 4.99 16.48
N GLY A 158 -2.09 4.83 16.85
CA GLY A 158 -1.12 4.27 15.92
C GLY A 158 -1.36 2.76 15.77
N SER A 159 -1.15 2.23 14.58
CA SER A 159 -1.26 0.81 14.30
C SER A 159 -0.08 0.30 13.49
N GLY A 160 0.44 -0.88 13.83
CA GLY A 160 1.43 -1.60 13.03
C GLY A 160 0.87 -2.29 11.79
N ARG A 161 -0.45 -2.19 11.56
CA ARG A 161 -1.17 -2.80 10.44
C ARG A 161 -1.32 -1.85 9.27
N GLU A 162 -1.46 -2.37 8.06
CA GLU A 162 -1.75 -1.57 6.87
C GLU A 162 -3.20 -1.05 6.87
N PRO A 163 -3.49 0.10 6.21
CA PRO A 163 -4.85 0.65 6.15
C PRO A 163 -5.92 -0.34 5.66
N ILE A 164 -5.58 -1.18 4.68
CA ILE A 164 -6.53 -2.14 4.11
C ILE A 164 -6.92 -3.25 5.10
N GLU A 165 -6.01 -3.65 5.97
CA GLU A 165 -6.28 -4.71 6.95
C GLU A 165 -7.38 -4.29 7.94
N HIS A 166 -7.45 -3.00 8.30
CA HIS A 166 -8.52 -2.48 9.16
C HIS A 166 -9.89 -2.55 8.50
N ILE A 167 -9.94 -2.40 7.17
CA ILE A 167 -11.21 -2.49 6.43
C ILE A 167 -11.58 -3.97 6.21
N ALA A 168 -10.60 -4.85 6.00
CA ALA A 168 -10.83 -6.28 5.82
C ALA A 168 -11.49 -6.94 7.06
N ASP A 169 -11.24 -6.41 8.25
CA ASP A 169 -11.86 -6.83 9.51
C ASP A 169 -13.37 -6.49 9.63
N GLY A 170 -13.92 -5.73 8.68
CA GLY A 170 -15.32 -5.34 8.71
C GLY A 170 -15.66 -4.32 9.81
N PRO A 171 -16.96 -3.96 9.93
CA PRO A 171 -17.40 -2.98 10.92
C PRO A 171 -17.26 -3.46 12.37
N GLY A 172 -17.10 -4.77 12.63
CA GLY A 172 -16.87 -5.31 13.97
C GLY A 172 -15.60 -4.76 14.64
N LEU A 173 -14.63 -4.30 13.85
CA LEU A 173 -13.42 -3.62 14.34
C LEU A 173 -13.75 -2.36 15.18
N ILE A 174 -14.88 -1.69 14.92
CA ILE A 174 -15.28 -0.46 15.62
C ILE A 174 -15.52 -0.72 17.10
N ASP A 175 -16.13 -1.86 17.43
CA ASP A 175 -16.38 -2.25 18.83
C ASP A 175 -15.07 -2.54 19.56
N LEU A 176 -14.13 -3.21 18.88
CA LEU A 176 -12.78 -3.44 19.40
C LEU A 176 -12.00 -2.15 19.61
N LEU A 177 -12.03 -1.23 18.65
CA LEU A 177 -11.39 0.09 18.77
C LEU A 177 -11.92 0.84 19.99
N THR A 178 -13.24 0.82 20.18
CA THR A 178 -13.89 1.47 21.33
C THR A 178 -13.37 0.91 22.66
N ALA A 179 -13.20 -0.42 22.74
CA ALA A 179 -12.68 -1.10 23.93
C ALA A 179 -11.14 -1.06 24.07
N SER A 180 -10.41 -0.67 23.01
CA SER A 180 -8.95 -0.75 22.98
C SER A 180 -8.27 0.33 23.82
N PRO A 181 -7.13 0.02 24.46
CA PRO A 181 -6.28 1.01 25.11
C PRO A 181 -5.68 1.97 24.07
N THR A 182 -5.11 3.08 24.54
CA THR A 182 -4.31 3.97 23.68
C THR A 182 -3.05 3.25 23.21
N THR A 183 -2.72 3.38 21.94
CA THR A 183 -1.44 2.92 21.37
C THR A 183 -0.52 4.11 21.10
N PRO A 184 0.81 3.89 21.01
CA PRO A 184 1.74 4.94 20.65
C PRO A 184 1.36 5.59 19.31
N PRO A 185 1.45 6.92 19.16
CA PRO A 185 1.32 7.59 17.88
C PRO A 185 2.57 7.34 17.01
N PRO A 186 2.48 7.47 15.68
CA PRO A 186 3.64 7.37 14.80
C PRO A 186 4.63 8.51 15.06
N THR A 187 5.93 8.22 15.00
CA THR A 187 7.00 9.22 15.15
C THR A 187 7.39 9.87 13.82
N ASP A 188 7.21 9.14 12.71
CA ASP A 188 7.38 9.59 11.33
C ASP A 188 6.06 9.51 10.54
N MET A 189 6.02 10.11 9.35
CA MET A 189 4.80 10.10 8.54
C MET A 189 4.36 8.67 8.21
N PRO A 190 3.14 8.24 8.62
CA PRO A 190 2.67 6.88 8.37
C PRO A 190 2.44 6.62 6.87
N TYR A 191 2.37 5.33 6.51
CA TYR A 191 2.06 4.89 5.15
C TYR A 191 0.59 5.05 4.77
N GLY A 192 -0.27 5.33 5.74
CA GLY A 192 -1.68 5.57 5.49
C GLY A 192 -2.48 5.71 6.76
N GLY A 193 -3.78 5.79 6.59
CA GLY A 193 -4.70 5.83 7.72
C GLY A 193 -6.14 5.61 7.33
N VAL A 194 -6.92 5.23 8.35
CA VAL A 194 -8.35 5.00 8.24
C VAL A 194 -9.10 5.82 9.29
N HIS A 195 -10.23 6.40 8.90
CA HIS A 195 -11.16 7.06 9.80
C HIS A 195 -12.53 6.42 9.70
N PHE A 196 -13.07 6.01 10.85
CA PHE A 196 -14.41 5.45 10.96
C PHE A 196 -15.37 6.48 11.56
N ASP A 197 -16.50 6.73 10.88
CA ASP A 197 -17.63 7.48 11.42
C ASP A 197 -18.89 6.61 11.39
N PRO A 198 -19.21 5.91 12.51
CA PRO A 198 -20.38 5.03 12.60
C PRO A 198 -21.71 5.76 12.45
N ARG A 199 -21.77 7.05 12.81
CA ARG A 199 -22.99 7.85 12.71
C ARG A 199 -23.28 8.19 11.25
N ALA A 200 -22.26 8.61 10.50
CA ALA A 200 -22.37 8.88 9.08
C ALA A 200 -22.31 7.61 8.21
N ARG A 201 -21.92 6.47 8.80
CA ARG A 201 -21.58 5.22 8.09
C ARG A 201 -20.56 5.46 6.99
N THR A 202 -19.49 6.18 7.31
CA THR A 202 -18.41 6.47 6.37
C THR A 202 -17.09 5.93 6.86
N VAL A 203 -16.31 5.35 5.95
CA VAL A 203 -14.90 5.01 6.13
C VAL A 203 -14.10 5.93 5.22
N SER A 204 -13.21 6.75 5.78
CA SER A 204 -12.23 7.48 4.98
C SER A 204 -10.90 6.74 5.01
N LEU A 205 -10.25 6.57 3.85
CA LEU A 205 -8.97 5.89 3.74
C LEU A 205 -8.01 6.69 2.86
N TRP A 206 -6.75 6.75 3.28
CA TRP A 206 -5.63 7.17 2.43
C TRP A 206 -4.45 6.22 2.64
N ALA A 207 -3.62 6.04 1.60
CA ALA A 207 -2.43 5.22 1.63
C ALA A 207 -1.43 5.61 0.54
N VAL A 208 -0.15 5.52 0.85
CA VAL A 208 0.96 5.62 -0.13
C VAL A 208 1.42 4.26 -0.66
N GLN A 209 0.89 3.17 -0.09
CA GLN A 209 1.02 1.81 -0.60
C GLN A 209 -0.26 1.39 -1.33
N THR A 210 -0.21 0.23 -1.97
CA THR A 210 -1.38 -0.36 -2.64
C THR A 210 -2.45 -0.73 -1.62
N VAL A 211 -3.69 -0.48 -1.98
CA VAL A 211 -4.91 -0.81 -1.25
C VAL A 211 -5.69 -1.75 -2.15
N ALA A 212 -5.18 -2.98 -2.29
CA ALA A 212 -5.74 -3.93 -3.24
C ALA A 212 -7.19 -4.27 -2.87
N GLY A 213 -8.08 -4.27 -3.86
CA GLY A 213 -9.54 -4.39 -3.73
C GLY A 213 -10.28 -3.09 -3.41
N ILE A 214 -9.63 -1.93 -3.34
CA ILE A 214 -10.29 -0.67 -2.94
C ILE A 214 -11.46 -0.29 -3.86
N HIS A 215 -11.39 -0.68 -5.14
CA HIS A 215 -12.44 -0.41 -6.12
C HIS A 215 -13.58 -1.44 -6.11
N ASN A 216 -13.48 -2.50 -5.30
CA ASN A 216 -14.53 -3.49 -5.12
C ASN A 216 -15.51 -3.11 -4.00
N TRP A 217 -15.46 -1.86 -3.52
CA TRP A 217 -16.37 -1.36 -2.50
C TRP A 217 -17.86 -1.47 -2.93
N PRO A 218 -18.79 -1.84 -2.03
CA PRO A 218 -18.55 -2.22 -0.63
C PRO A 218 -17.88 -3.58 -0.50
N LEU A 219 -16.89 -3.64 0.40
CA LEU A 219 -16.31 -4.91 0.82
C LEU A 219 -17.30 -5.67 1.72
N PRO A 220 -17.19 -7.01 1.85
CA PRO A 220 -18.14 -7.78 2.64
C PRO A 220 -18.27 -7.25 4.08
N GLY A 221 -19.51 -7.05 4.54
CA GLY A 221 -19.83 -6.44 5.85
C GLY A 221 -19.96 -4.91 5.83
N TRP A 222 -19.57 -4.24 4.74
CA TRP A 222 -19.65 -2.77 4.58
C TRP A 222 -20.79 -2.31 3.67
N GLU A 223 -21.79 -3.15 3.37
CA GLU A 223 -22.80 -2.93 2.31
C GLU A 223 -23.62 -1.63 2.48
N ASN A 224 -23.67 -1.10 3.71
CA ASN A 224 -24.40 0.11 4.06
C ASN A 224 -23.51 1.30 4.44
N TRP A 225 -22.21 1.20 4.12
CA TRP A 225 -21.22 2.23 4.39
C TRP A 225 -20.73 2.87 3.09
N ALA A 226 -20.36 4.14 3.17
CA ALA A 226 -19.67 4.84 2.11
C ALA A 226 -18.16 4.82 2.35
N LEU A 227 -17.40 4.58 1.28
CA LEU A 227 -15.96 4.76 1.27
C LEU A 227 -15.60 6.12 0.69
N ASP A 228 -14.80 6.88 1.43
CA ASP A 228 -14.16 8.11 1.01
C ASP A 228 -12.66 7.84 0.83
N PHE A 229 -12.28 7.30 -0.34
CA PHE A 229 -10.88 7.01 -0.67
C PHE A 229 -10.17 8.25 -1.22
N ARG A 230 -9.06 8.63 -0.58
CA ARG A 230 -8.34 9.89 -0.84
C ARG A 230 -6.97 9.71 -1.51
N GLY A 231 -6.65 8.51 -2.00
CA GLY A 231 -5.33 8.24 -2.56
C GLY A 231 -4.26 8.42 -1.48
N ASP A 232 -3.27 9.27 -1.72
CA ASP A 232 -2.16 9.59 -0.80
C ASP A 232 -2.41 10.86 0.05
N ASP A 233 -3.60 11.47 -0.03
CA ASP A 233 -3.93 12.70 0.71
C ASP A 233 -4.38 12.40 2.16
N HIS A 234 -3.48 12.68 3.10
CA HIS A 234 -3.69 12.52 4.54
C HIS A 234 -4.39 13.71 5.22
N THR A 235 -4.55 14.85 4.53
CA THR A 235 -4.89 16.13 5.16
C THR A 235 -6.24 16.13 5.85
N GLN A 236 -7.22 15.42 5.27
CA GLN A 236 -8.55 15.28 5.87
C GLN A 236 -8.49 14.52 7.18
N GLN A 237 -7.79 13.37 7.23
CA GLN A 237 -7.66 12.62 8.47
C GLN A 237 -6.94 13.47 9.52
N ALA A 238 -5.83 14.13 9.15
CA ALA A 238 -5.10 15.02 10.04
C ALA A 238 -5.97 16.12 10.66
N GLY A 239 -6.90 16.68 9.89
CA GLY A 239 -7.87 17.68 10.38
C GLY A 239 -8.98 17.13 11.30
N LEU A 240 -9.19 15.81 11.31
CA LEU A 240 -10.16 15.12 12.18
C LEU A 240 -9.54 14.60 13.49
N LEU A 241 -8.21 14.48 13.56
CA LEU A 241 -7.54 13.89 14.72
C LEU A 241 -7.68 14.78 15.97
N PRO A 242 -7.65 14.18 17.17
CA PRO A 242 -7.60 14.93 18.42
C PRO A 242 -6.40 15.87 18.45
N THR A 243 -6.56 17.06 19.04
CA THR A 243 -5.49 18.07 19.10
C THR A 243 -4.26 17.60 19.88
N ASP A 244 -4.45 16.67 20.81
CA ASP A 244 -3.40 16.04 21.61
C ASP A 244 -2.81 14.78 20.96
N PHE A 245 -3.34 14.31 19.83
CA PHE A 245 -2.74 13.22 19.07
C PHE A 245 -1.63 13.77 18.17
N PRO A 246 -0.35 13.41 18.43
CA PRO A 246 0.76 13.97 17.68
C PRO A 246 0.86 13.27 16.31
N PHE A 247 0.13 13.79 15.32
CA PHE A 247 0.28 13.38 13.94
C PHE A 247 1.49 14.11 13.33
N PRO A 248 2.50 13.39 12.81
CA PRO A 248 3.65 14.03 12.22
C PRO A 248 3.22 14.98 11.09
N GLN A 249 3.98 16.05 10.87
CA GLN A 249 3.75 16.95 9.76
C GLN A 249 4.84 16.70 8.72
N PRO A 250 4.52 16.73 7.42
CA PRO A 250 5.53 16.70 6.38
C PRO A 250 6.54 17.82 6.67
N ARG A 251 7.80 17.46 6.94
CA ARG A 251 8.83 18.48 7.11
C ARG A 251 8.93 19.22 5.79
N SER A 252 8.51 20.49 5.78
CA SER A 252 8.81 21.40 4.68
C SER A 252 10.31 21.32 4.43
N ARG A 253 10.72 20.96 3.20
CA ARG A 253 12.13 20.78 2.83
C ARG A 253 12.99 21.88 3.49
N PRO A 254 14.18 21.56 4.02
CA PRO A 254 15.17 22.59 4.23
C PRO A 254 15.33 23.30 2.88
N HIS A 255 15.18 24.62 2.87
CA HIS A 255 15.73 25.40 1.76
C HIS A 255 17.16 24.93 1.59
N CYS A 256 17.55 24.54 0.37
CA CYS A 256 18.96 24.35 0.03
C CYS A 256 19.66 25.72 0.06
N GLY A 257 19.81 26.28 1.27
CA GLY A 257 20.77 27.32 1.61
C GLY A 257 22.04 26.59 2.03
N GLY A 258 23.10 26.77 1.26
CA GLY A 258 24.33 26.01 1.39
C GLY A 258 24.95 26.07 2.78
N SER A 259 25.37 24.91 3.27
CA SER A 259 26.64 24.75 3.98
C SER A 259 26.97 23.27 4.00
N ALA A 260 27.87 22.86 3.13
CA ALA A 260 28.45 21.54 3.15
C ALA A 260 29.35 21.43 4.38
N THR A 261 28.93 20.63 5.36
CA THR A 261 29.87 19.98 6.28
C THR A 261 29.60 18.49 6.25
N ALA A 262 30.55 17.77 5.65
CA ALA A 262 30.53 16.33 5.48
C ALA A 262 30.48 15.63 6.84
N SER A 263 29.52 14.71 7.01
CA SER A 263 29.56 13.69 8.05
C SER A 263 29.53 12.32 7.39
N ALA A 264 30.50 11.48 7.78
CA ALA A 264 30.85 10.20 7.16
C ALA A 264 29.71 9.15 7.21
N PRO A 265 29.66 8.20 6.25
CA PRO A 265 28.61 7.19 6.19
C PRO A 265 28.72 6.19 7.36
N ARG A 266 27.60 6.00 8.07
CA ARG A 266 27.41 4.90 9.02
C ARG A 266 27.32 3.58 8.24
N ARG A 267 28.06 2.56 8.71
CA ARG A 267 28.06 1.20 8.16
C ARG A 267 26.66 0.55 8.29
N PRO A 268 26.22 -0.26 7.31
CA PRO A 268 24.97 -1.00 7.40
C PRO A 268 25.06 -2.04 8.52
N THR A 269 24.07 -2.01 9.42
CA THR A 269 23.87 -3.02 10.45
C THR A 269 23.36 -4.29 9.78
N THR A 270 24.03 -5.41 10.07
CA THR A 270 23.70 -6.74 9.59
C THR A 270 22.27 -7.13 9.93
N ALA A 271 21.52 -7.60 8.91
CA ALA A 271 20.20 -8.20 9.05
C ALA A 271 20.25 -9.35 10.08
N ARG A 272 19.52 -9.22 11.18
CA ARG A 272 19.23 -10.32 12.10
C ARG A 272 18.12 -11.16 11.49
N SER A 273 18.43 -12.41 11.18
CA SER A 273 17.47 -13.42 10.76
C SER A 273 16.44 -13.68 11.88
N LEU A 274 15.15 -13.57 11.55
CA LEU A 274 14.06 -14.06 12.39
C LEU A 274 14.12 -15.60 12.44
N PRO A 275 13.93 -16.23 13.61
CA PRO A 275 13.92 -17.69 13.72
C PRO A 275 12.62 -18.26 13.13
N ALA A 276 12.75 -19.35 12.37
CA ALA A 276 11.63 -20.09 11.80
C ALA A 276 10.67 -20.64 12.88
N PRO A 277 9.36 -20.72 12.61
CA PRO A 277 8.41 -21.34 13.53
C PRO A 277 8.68 -22.84 13.65
N ARG A 278 8.69 -23.35 14.89
CA ARG A 278 8.86 -24.78 15.19
C ARG A 278 7.66 -25.58 14.66
N PRO A 279 7.86 -26.76 14.06
CA PRO A 279 6.75 -27.60 13.63
C PRO A 279 6.02 -28.20 14.83
N HIS A 280 4.69 -28.09 14.82
CA HIS A 280 3.80 -28.77 15.75
C HIS A 280 3.95 -30.30 15.62
N LEU A 281 4.17 -30.97 16.76
CA LEU A 281 4.14 -32.42 16.88
C LEU A 281 2.72 -32.94 16.56
N VAL A 282 2.59 -33.58 15.40
CA VAL A 282 1.42 -34.39 15.05
C VAL A 282 1.43 -35.65 15.91
N ARG A 283 0.48 -35.77 16.84
CA ARG A 283 0.21 -37.03 17.56
C ARG A 283 -0.28 -38.08 16.55
N ARG A 284 0.53 -39.12 16.31
CA ARG A 284 0.12 -40.32 15.57
C ARG A 284 -0.88 -41.13 16.39
N ALA A 285 -2.00 -41.51 15.78
CA ALA A 285 -2.92 -42.53 16.30
C ALA A 285 -2.25 -43.92 16.25
N PRO A 286 -2.55 -44.85 17.19
CA PRO A 286 -2.01 -46.20 17.16
C PRO A 286 -2.73 -47.09 16.12
N PRO A 287 -2.05 -48.12 15.57
CA PRO A 287 -2.62 -49.00 14.56
C PRO A 287 -3.63 -50.00 15.16
N PRO A 288 -4.57 -50.52 14.35
CA PRO A 288 -5.57 -51.47 14.80
C PRO A 288 -4.98 -52.88 14.94
N TRP A 289 -5.55 -53.65 15.87
CA TRP A 289 -5.49 -55.11 15.90
C TRP A 289 -6.78 -55.66 15.32
#